data_AF-C2KX98-F1
#
_entry.id   AF-C2KX98-F1
#
_cell.length_a   1.000
_cell.length_b   1.000
_cell.length_c   1.000
_cell.angle_alpha   90.00
_cell.angle_beta   90.00
_cell.angle_gamma   90.00
#
_symmetry.space_group_name_H-M   'P 1'
#
loop_
_entity.id
_entity.type
_entity.pdbx_description
1 polymer ?
#
loop_
_entity_poly.entity_id
_entity_poly.type
_entity_poly.pdbx_seq_one_letter_code
_entity_poly.pdbx_strand_id
1 'polypeptide(L)'
;MTKRLWRIIIGAAVLATAVLLSLNNEWLQIALFIISYIIVGGDVVKRAVKNIFKGQVFDENFLMSIATIGAFFIGEYPEGVAVMLFYQVGELFQSYAVGKSRKSI
;
A
#
# COMPACT_ATOMS: atom_id res chain seq x y z
N MET A 1 15.37 -0.72 6.97
CA MET A 1 15.20 -1.07 5.54
C MET A 1 14.72 -2.50 5.34
N THR A 2 15.39 -3.53 5.88
CA THR A 2 15.05 -4.95 5.65
C THR A 2 13.60 -5.32 6.00
N LYS A 3 13.08 -4.93 7.18
CA LYS A 3 11.69 -5.26 7.58
C LYS A 3 10.59 -4.65 6.68
N ARG A 4 10.84 -3.48 6.07
CA ARG A 4 9.91 -2.84 5.12
C ARG A 4 9.94 -3.53 3.76
N LEU A 5 11.13 -3.87 3.28
CA LEU A 5 11.32 -4.60 2.03
C LEU A 5 10.60 -5.95 2.05
N TRP A 6 10.71 -6.70 3.15
CA TRP A 6 9.99 -7.97 3.33
C TRP A 6 8.47 -7.81 3.30
N ARG A 7 7.89 -6.76 3.91
CA ARG A 7 6.44 -6.50 3.80
C ARG A 7 5.99 -6.21 2.38
N ILE A 8 6.79 -5.47 1.62
CA ILE A 8 6.48 -5.14 0.22
C ILE A 8 6.57 -6.39 -0.65
N ILE A 9 7.60 -7.22 -0.46
CA ILE A 9 7.74 -8.50 -1.17
C ILE A 9 6.59 -9.46 -0.83
N ILE A 10 6.22 -9.57 0.46
CA ILE A 10 5.09 -10.41 0.88
C ILE A 10 3.78 -9.88 0.31
N GLY A 11 3.54 -8.57 0.35
CA GLY A 11 2.35 -7.97 -0.23
C GLY A 11 2.25 -8.14 -1.75
N ALA A 12 3.38 -8.02 -2.45
CA ALA A 12 3.46 -8.28 -3.88
C ALA A 12 3.19 -9.76 -4.21
N ALA A 13 3.74 -10.68 -3.43
CA ALA A 13 3.49 -12.11 -3.59
C ALA A 13 2.02 -12.44 -3.34
N VAL A 14 1.40 -11.88 -2.29
CA VAL A 14 -0.03 -12.07 -1.97
C VAL A 14 -0.91 -11.51 -3.09
N LEU A 15 -0.62 -10.31 -3.60
CA LEU A 15 -1.34 -9.73 -4.74
C LEU A 15 -1.21 -10.63 -5.99
N ALA A 16 0.01 -11.05 -6.32
CA ALA A 16 0.24 -11.92 -7.48
C ALA A 16 -0.53 -13.24 -7.35
N THR A 17 -0.54 -13.86 -6.16
CA THR A 17 -1.36 -15.05 -5.92
C THR A 17 -2.85 -14.77 -6.04
N ALA A 18 -3.35 -13.65 -5.52
CA ALA A 18 -4.77 -13.30 -5.59
C ALA A 18 -5.25 -13.08 -7.04
N VAL A 19 -4.40 -12.50 -7.90
CA VAL A 19 -4.70 -12.27 -9.31
C VAL A 19 -4.59 -13.56 -10.12
N LEU A 20 -3.53 -14.35 -9.91
CA LEU A 20 -3.25 -15.57 -10.68
C LEU A 20 -4.17 -16.74 -10.32
N LEU A 21 -4.68 -16.81 -9.09
CA LEU A 21 -5.55 -17.92 -8.66
C LEU A 21 -7.01 -17.77 -9.07
N SER A 22 -7.39 -16.69 -9.78
CA SER A 22 -8.74 -16.37 -10.28
C SER A 22 -9.82 -17.27 -9.67
N LEU A 23 -10.09 -17.06 -8.38
CA LEU A 23 -10.88 -17.99 -7.59
C LEU A 23 -12.32 -17.90 -8.06
N ASN A 24 -12.96 -19.03 -8.35
CA ASN A 24 -14.39 -19.10 -8.72
C ASN A 24 -15.35 -18.57 -7.63
N ASN A 25 -14.84 -18.14 -6.48
CA ASN A 25 -15.60 -17.62 -5.37
C ASN A 25 -15.25 -16.15 -5.11
N GLU A 26 -16.12 -15.25 -5.57
CA GLU A 26 -15.94 -13.79 -5.50
C GLU A 26 -15.64 -13.30 -4.07
N TRP A 27 -16.30 -13.87 -3.07
CA TRP A 27 -16.10 -13.51 -1.66
C TRP A 27 -14.68 -13.82 -1.18
N LEU A 28 -14.11 -14.94 -1.64
CA LEU A 28 -12.75 -15.35 -1.28
C LEU A 28 -11.73 -14.44 -1.98
N GLN A 29 -12.00 -14.04 -3.22
CA GLN A 29 -11.15 -13.12 -3.98
C GLN A 29 -11.13 -11.71 -3.35
N ILE A 30 -12.30 -11.17 -2.97
CA ILE A 30 -12.41 -9.88 -2.28
C ILE A 30 -11.66 -9.94 -0.93
N ALA A 31 -11.82 -11.01 -0.17
CA ALA A 31 -11.12 -11.19 1.10
C ALA A 31 -9.59 -11.15 0.92
N LEU A 32 -9.06 -11.80 -0.14
CA LEU A 32 -7.63 -11.74 -0.46
C LEU A 32 -7.15 -10.34 -0.83
N PHE A 33 -7.94 -9.58 -1.60
CA PHE A 33 -7.58 -8.20 -1.92
C PHE A 33 -7.58 -7.29 -0.68
N ILE A 34 -8.56 -7.46 0.22
CA ILE A 34 -8.59 -6.74 1.50
C ILE A 34 -7.37 -7.10 2.35
N ILE A 35 -7.01 -8.37 2.46
CA ILE A 35 -5.83 -8.81 3.21
C ILE A 35 -4.55 -8.21 2.61
N SER A 36 -4.40 -8.27 1.28
CA SER A 36 -3.26 -7.66 0.58
C SER A 36 -3.17 -6.16 0.83
N TYR A 37 -4.31 -5.46 0.75
CA TYR A 37 -4.43 -4.05 1.04
C TYR A 37 -3.99 -3.71 2.47
N ILE A 38 -4.39 -4.50 3.46
CA ILE A 38 -4.00 -4.29 4.86
C ILE A 38 -2.48 -4.50 5.04
N ILE A 39 -1.91 -5.52 4.40
CA ILE A 39 -0.47 -5.82 4.50
C ILE A 39 0.37 -4.68 3.92
N VAL A 40 0.00 -4.21 2.73
CA VAL A 40 0.74 -3.19 1.97
C VAL A 40 0.39 -1.77 2.42
N GLY A 41 -0.89 -1.46 2.58
CA GLY A 41 -1.40 -0.12 2.84
C GLY A 41 -1.69 0.22 4.29
N GLY A 42 -1.77 -0.78 5.18
CA GLY A 42 -2.20 -0.55 6.57
C GLY A 42 -1.35 0.48 7.32
N ASP A 43 -0.04 0.54 7.06
CA ASP A 43 0.84 1.54 7.66
C ASP A 43 0.56 2.95 7.13
N VAL A 44 0.25 3.08 5.84
CA VAL A 44 -0.05 4.35 5.17
C VAL A 44 -1.39 4.89 5.67
N VAL A 45 -2.42 4.06 5.72
CA VAL A 45 -3.73 4.41 6.27
C VAL A 45 -3.61 4.82 7.74
N LYS A 46 -2.84 4.08 8.54
CA LYS A 46 -2.60 4.45 9.94
C LYS A 46 -1.88 5.79 10.09
N ARG A 47 -0.91 6.09 9.20
CA ARG A 47 -0.22 7.39 9.17
C ARG A 47 -1.17 8.51 8.77
N ALA A 48 -1.99 8.31 7.74
CA ALA A 48 -3.01 9.25 7.31
C ALA A 48 -3.94 9.63 8.47
N VAL A 49 -4.52 8.62 9.13
CA VAL A 49 -5.39 8.84 10.30
C VAL A 49 -4.66 9.62 11.40
N LYS A 50 -3.42 9.24 11.74
CA LYS A 50 -2.63 9.95 12.74
C LYS A 50 -2.34 11.41 12.35
N ASN A 51 -2.08 11.68 11.07
CA ASN A 51 -1.76 13.02 10.57
C ASN A 51 -2.99 13.91 10.51
N ILE A 52 -4.16 13.36 10.19
CA ILE A 52 -5.47 14.03 10.32
C ILE A 52 -5.67 14.52 11.76
N PHE A 53 -5.48 13.65 12.77
CA PHE A 53 -5.60 14.04 14.18
C PHE A 53 -4.59 15.10 14.63
N LYS A 54 -3.48 15.27 13.89
CA LYS A 54 -2.47 16.31 14.13
C LYS A 54 -2.74 17.61 13.36
N GLY A 55 -3.85 17.71 12.64
CA GLY A 55 -4.20 18.86 11.80
C GLY A 55 -3.58 18.86 10.41
N GLN A 56 -2.88 17.79 10.02
CA GLN A 56 -2.28 17.61 8.69
C GLN A 56 -3.18 16.70 7.84
N VAL A 57 -4.33 17.22 7.45
CA VAL A 57 -5.37 16.49 6.71
C VAL A 57 -5.06 16.28 5.23
N PHE A 58 -4.29 17.15 4.59
CA PHE A 58 -4.00 17.08 3.14
C PHE A 58 -2.56 16.62 2.89
N ASP A 59 -2.18 15.50 3.50
CA ASP A 59 -0.86 14.91 3.28
C ASP A 59 -0.89 13.79 2.23
N GLU A 60 0.29 13.34 1.81
CA GLU A 60 0.43 12.28 0.81
C GLU A 60 -0.22 10.96 1.29
N ASN A 61 -0.08 10.62 2.58
CA ASN A 61 -0.69 9.40 3.13
C ASN A 61 -2.22 9.46 3.04
N PHE A 62 -2.82 10.63 3.30
CA PHE A 62 -4.25 10.87 3.17
C PHE A 62 -4.72 10.72 1.73
N LEU A 63 -4.02 11.37 0.79
CA LEU A 63 -4.35 11.28 -0.63
C LEU A 63 -4.28 9.83 -1.12
N MET A 64 -3.23 9.09 -0.75
CA MET A 64 -3.09 7.68 -1.07
C MET A 64 -4.23 6.86 -0.46
N SER A 65 -4.56 7.09 0.80
CA SER A 65 -5.62 6.33 1.51
C SER A 65 -7.00 6.56 0.91
N ILE A 66 -7.36 7.82 0.60
CA ILE A 66 -8.69 8.12 0.06
C ILE A 66 -8.85 7.60 -1.38
N ALA A 67 -7.78 7.65 -2.18
CA ALA A 67 -7.80 7.12 -3.55
C ALA A 67 -8.03 5.60 -3.57
N THR A 68 -7.30 4.86 -2.73
CA THR A 68 -7.40 3.39 -2.70
C THR A 68 -8.65 2.91 -1.99
N ILE A 69 -9.12 3.60 -0.95
CA ILE A 69 -10.43 3.32 -0.35
C ILE A 69 -11.55 3.61 -1.36
N GLY A 70 -11.44 4.70 -2.13
CA GLY A 70 -12.35 5.02 -3.22
C GLY A 70 -12.41 3.91 -4.27
N ALA A 71 -11.25 3.39 -4.69
CA ALA A 71 -11.15 2.26 -5.61
C ALA A 71 -11.89 1.01 -5.09
N PHE A 72 -11.77 0.72 -3.79
CA PHE A 72 -12.50 -0.37 -3.14
C PHE A 72 -14.02 -0.16 -3.12
N PHE A 73 -14.50 1.07 -3.02
CA PHE A 73 -15.93 1.37 -3.06
C PHE A 73 -16.55 1.21 -4.46
N ILE A 74 -15.77 1.40 -5.53
CA ILE A 74 -16.23 1.23 -6.91
C ILE A 74 -16.00 -0.19 -7.45
N GLY A 75 -15.43 -1.10 -6.66
CA GLY A 75 -15.17 -2.50 -7.04
C GLY A 75 -13.81 -2.75 -7.69
N GLU A 76 -12.99 -1.70 -7.87
CA GLU A 76 -11.64 -1.76 -8.46
C GLU A 76 -10.61 -2.11 -7.36
N TYR A 77 -10.77 -3.31 -6.78
CA TYR A 77 -9.90 -3.81 -5.70
C TYR A 77 -8.45 -3.99 -6.15
N PRO A 78 -8.15 -4.68 -7.29
CA PRO A 78 -6.77 -4.86 -7.75
C PRO A 78 -6.02 -3.53 -7.90
N GLU A 79 -6.68 -2.51 -8.47
CA GLU A 79 -6.15 -1.18 -8.76
C GLU A 79 -5.82 -0.45 -7.47
N GLY A 80 -6.73 -0.49 -6.49
CA GLY A 80 -6.51 0.10 -5.17
C GLY A 80 -5.30 -0.51 -4.45
N VAL A 81 -5.11 -1.83 -4.53
CA VAL A 81 -3.94 -2.48 -3.95
C VAL A 81 -2.66 -2.16 -4.75
N ALA A 82 -2.73 -2.16 -6.08
CA ALA A 82 -1.60 -1.86 -6.94
C ALA A 82 -1.06 -0.45 -6.71
N VAL A 83 -1.93 0.57 -6.65
CA VAL A 83 -1.56 1.96 -6.34
C VAL A 83 -0.81 2.06 -5.02
N MET A 84 -1.32 1.39 -3.97
CA MET A 84 -0.68 1.37 -2.65
C MET A 84 0.68 0.65 -2.67
N LEU A 85 0.80 -0.41 -3.46
CA LEU A 85 2.04 -1.16 -3.64
C LEU A 85 3.11 -0.32 -4.35
N PHE A 86 2.74 0.35 -5.44
CA PHE A 86 3.66 1.24 -6.15
C PHE A 86 4.10 2.41 -5.28
N TYR A 87 3.21 2.96 -4.46
CA TYR A 87 3.58 3.99 -3.49
C TYR A 87 4.64 3.51 -2.50
N GLN A 88 4.45 2.34 -1.90
CA GLN A 88 5.43 1.77 -0.98
C GLN A 88 6.79 1.51 -1.66
N VAL A 89 6.79 1.07 -2.92
CA VAL A 89 8.02 0.92 -3.72
C VAL A 89 8.68 2.28 -3.95
N GLY A 90 7.92 3.31 -4.31
CA GLY A 90 8.41 4.69 -4.44
C GLY A 90 9.03 5.23 -3.14
N GLU A 91 8.35 5.03 -1.99
CA GLU A 91 8.85 5.45 -0.68
C GLU A 91 10.18 4.75 -0.33
N LEU A 92 10.35 3.48 -0.73
CA LEU A 92 11.62 2.77 -0.57
C LEU A 92 12.73 3.42 -1.39
N PHE A 93 12.49 3.72 -2.66
CA PHE A 93 13.48 4.37 -3.53
C PHE A 93 13.83 5.77 -3.02
N GLN A 94 12.84 6.56 -2.61
CA GLN A 94 13.05 7.87 -2.00
C GLN A 94 13.90 7.77 -0.73
N SER A 95 13.58 6.83 0.15
CA SER A 95 14.33 6.59 1.39
C SER A 95 15.78 6.19 1.10
N TYR A 96 15.99 5.35 0.08
CA TYR A 96 17.31 4.92 -0.36
C TYR A 96 18.14 6.09 -0.91
N ALA A 97 17.56 6.90 -1.80
CA ALA A 97 18.22 8.06 -2.40
C ALA A 97 18.65 9.09 -1.35
N VAL A 98 17.76 9.42 -0.41
CA VAL A 98 18.06 10.34 0.71
C VAL A 98 19.16 9.79 1.62
N GLY A 99 19.10 8.48 1.92
CA GLY A 99 20.13 7.81 2.75
C GLY A 99 21.51 7.79 2.09
N LYS A 100 21.57 7.61 0.76
CA LYS A 100 22.82 7.65 -0.01
C LYS A 100 23.40 9.06 -0.07
N SER A 101 22.56 10.08 -0.25
CA SER A 101 22.97 11.49 -0.26
C SER A 101 23.62 11.91 1.05
N ARG A 102 23.01 11.58 2.21
CA ARG A 102 23.60 11.86 3.54
C ARG A 102 24.93 11.17 3.83
N LYS A 103 25.22 10.04 3.18
CA LYS A 103 26.48 9.29 3.32
C LYS A 103 27.62 9.83 2.45
N SER A 104 27.31 10.75 1.55
CA SER A 104 28.26 11.35 0.60
C SER A 104 28.68 12.78 0.99
N ILE A 105 28.30 13.22 2.19
CA ILE A 105 28.70 14.49 2.81
C ILE A 105 29.66 14.15 3.95
#